data_AF-A0A3D0CRT5-F1
#
_entry.id   AF-A0A3D0CRT5-F1
#
_cell.length_a   1.000
_cell.length_b   1.000
_cell.length_c   1.000
_cell.angle_alpha   90.00
_cell.angle_beta   90.00
_cell.angle_gamma   90.00
#
_symmetry.space_group_name_H-M   'P 1'
#
loop_
_entity.id
_entity.type
_entity.pdbx_description
1 polymer ?
#
loop_
_entity_poly.entity_id
_entity_poly.type
_entity_poly.pdbx_seq_one_letter_code
_entity_poly.pdbx_strand_id
1 'polypeptide(L)'
;MDGHSADYDLAVLSSMVNHLQDYLEGDRLFKTITVHTPEGERLLKMTIGGILQRLEALHEEPLDPEQADELAELEREFERTRDRNRDLYYKKLGRELKSYMDSWRWFLQNCWDGDHKCIADYPQEVATRLRIESLLEEGSGQPALQEGRQRVHELDERLRANWEPGAFVLPAAQASKYPEDRFWWLYGYPRVNTY
;
A
#
# COMPACT_ATOMS: atom_id res chain seq x y z
N MET A 1 5.52 -8.44 4.00
CA MET A 1 4.26 -8.24 4.75
C MET A 1 4.22 -9.34 5.77
N ASP A 2 4.12 -8.97 7.05
CA ASP A 2 3.89 -9.95 8.11
C ASP A 2 2.49 -10.53 7.89
N GLY A 3 2.41 -11.84 7.65
CA GLY A 3 1.13 -12.53 7.51
C GLY A 3 0.47 -12.60 8.88
N HIS A 4 -0.68 -11.94 9.02
CA HIS A 4 -1.52 -12.05 10.21
C HIS A 4 -2.58 -13.14 9.99
N SER A 5 -3.24 -13.60 11.06
CA SER A 5 -4.36 -14.52 10.90
C SER A 5 -5.57 -13.82 10.25
N ALA A 6 -6.42 -14.59 9.58
CA ALA A 6 -7.69 -14.08 9.03
C ALA A 6 -8.51 -13.32 10.08
N ASP A 7 -8.63 -13.83 11.31
CA ASP A 7 -9.35 -13.15 12.41
C ASP A 7 -8.76 -11.78 12.76
N TYR A 8 -7.43 -11.65 12.69
CA TYR A 8 -6.77 -10.37 12.94
C TYR A 8 -7.11 -9.38 11.83
N ASP A 9 -6.95 -9.78 10.56
CA ASP A 9 -7.18 -8.89 9.43
C ASP A 9 -8.66 -8.53 9.27
N LEU A 10 -9.59 -9.44 9.59
CA LEU A 10 -11.04 -9.16 9.68
C LEU A 10 -11.34 -8.14 10.77
N ALA A 11 -10.78 -8.30 11.98
CA ALA A 11 -10.99 -7.34 13.07
C ALA A 11 -10.47 -5.94 12.71
N VAL A 12 -9.30 -5.86 12.07
CA VAL A 12 -8.73 -4.60 11.58
C VAL A 12 -9.59 -4.00 10.47
N LEU A 13 -9.95 -4.78 9.46
CA LEU A 13 -10.77 -4.34 8.33
C LEU A 13 -12.12 -3.81 8.83
N SER A 14 -12.78 -4.55 9.72
CA SER A 14 -14.06 -4.16 10.33
C SER A 14 -13.95 -2.81 11.03
N SER A 15 -12.91 -2.61 11.85
CA SER A 15 -12.68 -1.31 12.51
C SER A 15 -12.42 -0.18 11.51
N MET A 16 -11.61 -0.44 10.47
CA MET A 16 -11.32 0.54 9.43
C MET A 16 -12.58 0.94 8.65
N VAL A 17 -13.37 -0.03 8.21
CA VAL A 17 -14.63 0.21 7.47
C VAL A 17 -15.62 1.00 8.33
N ASN A 18 -15.78 0.64 9.61
CA ASN A 18 -16.64 1.37 10.56
C ASN A 18 -16.20 2.83 10.78
N HIS A 19 -14.90 3.13 10.65
CA HIS A 19 -14.37 4.48 10.79
C HIS A 19 -14.18 5.23 9.46
N LEU A 20 -14.52 4.63 8.33
CA LEU A 20 -14.21 5.17 7.01
C LEU A 20 -14.94 6.48 6.75
N GLN A 21 -16.24 6.59 7.06
CA GLN A 21 -17.01 7.83 6.86
C GLN A 21 -16.33 9.01 7.57
N ASP A 22 -16.11 8.91 8.89
CA ASP A 22 -15.46 9.94 9.69
C ASP A 22 -14.04 10.27 9.17
N TYR A 23 -13.32 9.25 8.69
CA TYR A 23 -11.98 9.44 8.14
C TYR A 23 -12.02 10.24 6.83
N LEU A 24 -12.98 9.97 5.95
CA LEU A 24 -13.15 10.69 4.69
C LEU A 24 -13.59 12.14 4.91
N GLU A 25 -14.43 12.40 5.91
CA GLU A 25 -14.85 13.75 6.29
C GLU A 25 -13.74 14.55 6.97
N GLY A 26 -12.89 13.90 7.76
CA GLY A 26 -11.81 14.54 8.50
C GLY A 26 -10.69 15.10 7.61
N ASP A 27 -10.04 16.19 8.04
CA ASP A 27 -8.95 16.81 7.26
C ASP A 27 -7.59 16.13 7.41
N ARG A 28 -7.43 15.27 8.41
CA ARG A 28 -6.16 14.58 8.70
C ARG A 28 -5.93 13.45 7.69
N LEU A 29 -4.70 13.35 7.18
CA LEU A 29 -4.33 12.25 6.30
C LEU A 29 -4.26 10.90 7.03
N PHE A 30 -3.87 10.93 8.30
CA PHE A 30 -3.80 9.74 9.16
C PHE A 30 -4.67 9.98 10.39
N LYS A 31 -5.64 9.08 10.62
CA LYS A 31 -6.42 9.01 11.86
C LYS A 31 -5.95 7.77 12.63
N THR A 32 -5.63 7.91 13.91
CA THR A 32 -5.37 6.73 14.74
C THR A 32 -6.70 6.16 15.20
N ILE A 33 -6.89 4.85 15.02
CA ILE A 33 -8.05 4.10 15.51
C ILE A 33 -7.56 3.05 16.51
N THR A 34 -8.38 2.78 17.53
CA THR A 34 -8.16 1.66 18.45
C THR A 34 -8.89 0.46 17.89
N VAL A 35 -8.18 -0.64 17.69
CA VAL A 35 -8.73 -1.90 17.19
C VAL A 35 -8.60 -2.96 18.27
N HIS A 36 -9.69 -3.66 18.53
CA HIS A 36 -9.68 -4.86 19.37
C HIS A 36 -9.40 -6.06 18.46
N THR A 37 -8.25 -6.70 18.63
CA THR A 37 -7.84 -7.88 17.86
C THR A 37 -7.77 -9.11 18.78
N PRO A 38 -7.71 -10.34 18.25
CA PRO A 38 -7.47 -11.53 19.06
C PRO A 38 -6.20 -11.45 19.93
N GLU A 39 -5.22 -10.64 19.52
CA GLU A 39 -3.98 -10.41 20.24
C GLU A 39 -4.03 -9.22 21.22
N GLY A 40 -5.22 -8.67 21.46
CA GLY A 40 -5.48 -7.52 22.32
C GLY A 40 -5.66 -6.21 21.56
N GLU A 41 -5.67 -5.11 22.31
CA GLU A 41 -5.85 -3.76 21.74
C GLU A 41 -4.62 -3.33 20.95
N ARG A 42 -4.86 -2.66 19.81
CA ARG A 42 -3.83 -2.08 18.95
C ARG A 42 -4.24 -0.67 18.54
N LEU A 43 -3.25 0.23 18.46
CA LEU A 43 -3.43 1.54 17.86
C LEU A 43 -2.92 1.48 16.42
N LEU A 44 -3.83 1.63 15.45
CA LEU A 44 -3.51 1.55 14.04
C LEU A 44 -3.76 2.89 13.34
N LYS A 45 -2.99 3.15 12.30
CA LYS A 45 -3.22 4.29 11.40
C LYS A 45 -4.26 3.88 10.36
N MET A 46 -5.35 4.63 10.31
CA MET A 46 -6.38 4.53 9.28
C MET A 46 -5.89 5.16 7.98
N THR A 47 -5.88 4.37 6.92
CA THR A 47 -5.63 4.81 5.54
C THR A 47 -6.45 3.97 4.56
N ILE A 48 -6.64 4.47 3.33
CA ILE A 48 -7.32 3.68 2.29
C ILE A 48 -6.43 2.52 1.86
N GLY A 49 -5.13 2.75 1.70
CA GLY A 49 -4.18 1.68 1.38
C GLY A 49 -4.13 0.58 2.44
N GLY A 50 -4.40 0.91 3.70
CA GLY A 50 -4.51 -0.06 4.78
C GLY A 50 -5.71 -1.00 4.61
N ILE A 51 -6.87 -0.45 4.22
CA ILE A 51 -8.06 -1.26 3.86
C ILE A 51 -7.74 -2.17 2.67
N LEU A 52 -7.22 -1.61 1.58
CA LEU A 52 -6.93 -2.37 0.34
C LEU A 52 -5.95 -3.52 0.61
N GLN A 53 -4.92 -3.27 1.41
CA GLN A 53 -3.94 -4.29 1.80
C GLN A 53 -4.60 -5.45 2.58
N ARG A 54 -5.62 -5.17 3.39
CA ARG A 54 -6.33 -6.23 4.15
C ARG A 54 -7.33 -6.99 3.32
N LEU A 55 -8.04 -6.32 2.43
CA LEU A 55 -8.87 -6.99 1.43
C LEU A 55 -8.03 -7.95 0.57
N GLU A 56 -6.88 -7.49 0.11
CA GLU A 56 -5.96 -8.31 -0.68
C GLU A 56 -5.46 -9.54 0.11
N ALA A 57 -5.02 -9.35 1.36
CA ALA A 57 -4.57 -10.46 2.20
C ALA A 57 -5.69 -11.48 2.48
N LEU A 58 -6.88 -11.01 2.85
CA LEU A 58 -8.02 -11.89 3.16
C LEU A 58 -8.52 -12.67 1.94
N HIS A 59 -8.39 -12.15 0.73
CA HIS A 59 -8.68 -12.89 -0.50
C HIS A 59 -7.69 -14.02 -0.82
N GLU A 60 -6.50 -14.00 -0.22
CA GLU A 60 -5.47 -15.03 -0.39
C GLU A 60 -5.49 -16.07 0.72
N GLU A 61 -6.18 -15.79 1.83
CA GLU A 61 -6.31 -16.68 2.97
C GLU A 61 -7.45 -17.71 2.78
N PRO A 62 -7.28 -18.96 3.28
CA PRO A 62 -8.36 -19.93 3.32
C PRO A 62 -9.37 -19.56 4.43
N LEU A 63 -10.41 -18.83 4.07
CA LEU A 63 -11.48 -18.43 4.99
C LEU A 63 -12.48 -19.56 5.21
N ASP A 64 -12.95 -19.71 6.45
CA ASP A 64 -14.15 -20.50 6.73
C ASP A 64 -15.43 -19.76 6.25
N PRO A 65 -16.60 -20.43 6.22
CA PRO A 65 -17.82 -19.80 5.73
C PRO A 65 -18.26 -18.55 6.50
N GLU A 66 -18.02 -18.48 7.81
CA GLU A 66 -18.40 -17.33 8.65
C GLU A 66 -17.49 -16.13 8.35
N GLN A 67 -16.18 -16.38 8.27
CA GLN A 67 -15.18 -15.38 7.87
C GLN A 67 -15.41 -14.86 6.46
N ALA A 68 -15.79 -15.74 5.51
CA ALA A 68 -16.09 -15.36 4.14
C ALA A 68 -17.35 -14.47 4.06
N ASP A 69 -18.41 -14.79 4.81
CA ASP A 69 -19.62 -13.99 4.90
C ASP A 69 -19.32 -12.60 5.52
N GLU A 70 -18.50 -12.55 6.58
CA GLU A 70 -18.06 -11.30 7.21
C GLU A 70 -17.26 -10.43 6.24
N LEU A 71 -16.26 -10.99 5.54
CA LEU A 71 -15.49 -10.27 4.53
C LEU A 71 -16.43 -9.66 3.46
N ALA A 72 -17.36 -10.45 2.94
CA ALA A 72 -18.29 -10.00 1.91
C ALA A 72 -19.21 -8.86 2.41
N GLU A 73 -19.58 -8.84 3.69
CA GLU A 73 -20.31 -7.73 4.29
C GLU A 73 -19.48 -6.45 4.41
N LEU A 74 -18.22 -6.60 4.86
CA LEU A 74 -17.28 -5.48 5.00
C LEU A 74 -16.94 -4.85 3.66
N GLU A 75 -16.76 -5.65 2.61
CA GLU A 75 -16.56 -5.18 1.25
C GLU A 75 -17.76 -4.36 0.75
N ARG A 76 -18.97 -4.88 0.94
CA ARG A 76 -20.19 -4.14 0.56
C ARG A 76 -20.27 -2.81 1.29
N GLU A 77 -19.93 -2.75 2.57
CA GLU A 77 -19.96 -1.49 3.32
C GLU A 77 -18.86 -0.51 2.90
N PHE A 78 -17.66 -1.03 2.63
CA PHE A 78 -16.55 -0.26 2.07
C PHE A 78 -16.95 0.39 0.74
N GLU A 79 -17.49 -0.39 -0.20
CA GLU A 79 -17.95 0.07 -1.51
C GLU A 79 -19.08 1.10 -1.38
N ARG A 80 -20.08 0.83 -0.54
CA ARG A 80 -21.18 1.78 -0.28
C ARG A 80 -20.65 3.12 0.24
N THR A 81 -19.70 3.09 1.18
CA THR A 81 -19.11 4.30 1.76
C THR A 81 -18.26 5.05 0.73
N ARG A 82 -17.44 4.34 -0.04
CA ARG A 82 -16.66 4.92 -1.16
C ARG A 82 -17.57 5.62 -2.14
N ASP A 83 -18.62 4.95 -2.61
CA ASP A 83 -19.47 5.44 -3.70
C ASP A 83 -20.30 6.66 -3.25
N ARG A 84 -20.78 6.68 -2.01
CA ARG A 84 -21.47 7.83 -1.42
C ARG A 84 -20.58 9.05 -1.23
N ASN A 85 -19.27 8.85 -1.01
CA ASN A 85 -18.31 9.89 -0.67
C ASN A 85 -17.19 10.01 -1.71
N ARG A 86 -17.49 9.72 -2.98
CA ARG A 86 -16.52 9.53 -4.06
C ARG A 86 -15.46 10.63 -4.16
N ASP A 87 -15.88 11.89 -4.09
CA ASP A 87 -14.96 13.04 -4.18
C ASP A 87 -14.00 13.12 -2.98
N LEU A 88 -14.51 12.90 -1.77
CA LEU A 88 -13.70 12.88 -0.54
C LEU A 88 -12.74 11.69 -0.56
N TYR A 89 -13.21 10.53 -1.00
CA TYR A 89 -12.43 9.31 -1.13
C TYR A 89 -11.23 9.52 -2.04
N TYR A 90 -11.43 9.94 -3.29
CA TYR A 90 -10.31 10.12 -4.22
C TYR A 90 -9.41 11.31 -3.87
N LYS A 91 -9.95 12.35 -3.21
CA LYS A 91 -9.12 13.41 -2.62
C LYS A 91 -8.21 12.87 -1.51
N LYS A 92 -8.70 11.96 -0.65
CA LYS A 92 -7.87 11.29 0.38
C LYS A 92 -6.86 10.35 -0.25
N LEU A 93 -7.29 9.52 -1.21
CA LEU A 93 -6.44 8.61 -1.97
C LEU A 93 -5.26 9.34 -2.62
N GLY A 94 -5.51 10.48 -3.28
CA GLY A 94 -4.46 11.32 -3.87
C GLY A 94 -3.48 11.92 -2.86
N ARG A 95 -3.96 12.31 -1.66
CA ARG A 95 -3.08 12.79 -0.57
C ARG A 95 -2.22 11.67 0.01
N GLU A 96 -2.78 10.48 0.16
CA GLU A 96 -2.08 9.29 0.62
C GLU A 96 -0.99 8.88 -0.38
N LEU A 97 -1.34 8.81 -1.67
CA LEU A 97 -0.41 8.58 -2.76
C LEU A 97 0.76 9.57 -2.71
N LYS A 98 0.47 10.88 -2.56
CA LYS A 98 1.51 11.91 -2.42
C LYS A 98 2.46 11.62 -1.25
N SER A 99 1.92 11.27 -0.08
CA SER A 99 2.76 10.97 1.08
C SER A 99 3.68 9.77 0.85
N TYR A 100 3.19 8.69 0.23
CA TYR A 100 4.03 7.53 -0.06
C TYR A 100 5.06 7.82 -1.15
N MET A 101 4.69 8.57 -2.20
CA MET A 101 5.65 9.03 -3.21
C MET A 101 6.75 9.89 -2.63
N ASP A 102 6.43 10.79 -1.69
CA ASP A 102 7.42 11.63 -1.03
C ASP A 102 8.41 10.78 -0.23
N SER A 103 7.93 9.76 0.49
CA SER A 103 8.76 8.81 1.23
C SER A 103 9.66 8.00 0.29
N TRP A 104 9.09 7.46 -0.80
CA TRP A 104 9.82 6.68 -1.79
C TRP A 104 10.90 7.49 -2.49
N ARG A 105 10.58 8.71 -2.92
CA ARG A 105 11.55 9.64 -3.52
C ARG A 105 12.70 9.93 -2.56
N TRP A 106 12.41 10.19 -1.29
CA TRP A 106 13.43 10.50 -0.30
C TRP A 106 14.39 9.32 -0.11
N PHE A 107 13.85 8.11 0.01
CA PHE A 107 14.66 6.90 0.06
C PHE A 107 15.56 6.75 -1.18
N LEU A 108 14.99 6.83 -2.39
CA LEU A 108 15.78 6.72 -3.63
C LEU A 108 16.85 7.79 -3.75
N GLN A 109 16.57 9.02 -3.30
CA GLN A 109 17.54 10.10 -3.30
C GLN A 109 18.73 9.80 -2.40
N ASN A 110 18.51 9.24 -1.19
CA ASN A 110 19.61 8.80 -0.33
C ASN A 110 20.50 7.75 -1.02
N CYS A 111 19.90 6.85 -1.80
CA CYS A 111 20.65 5.82 -2.55
C CYS A 111 21.54 6.46 -3.61
N TRP A 112 21.00 7.41 -4.37
CA TRP A 112 21.76 8.14 -5.39
C TRP A 112 22.80 9.10 -4.80
N ASP A 113 22.64 9.51 -3.55
CA ASP A 113 23.62 10.33 -2.82
C ASP A 113 24.75 9.49 -2.19
N GLY A 114 24.73 8.17 -2.37
CA GLY A 114 25.81 7.28 -1.95
C GLY A 114 25.60 6.58 -0.61
N ASP A 115 24.38 6.59 -0.05
CA ASP A 115 24.09 5.82 1.17
C ASP A 115 24.02 4.31 0.86
N HIS A 116 25.07 3.60 1.27
CA HIS A 116 25.19 2.16 1.03
C HIS A 116 24.18 1.34 1.82
N LYS A 117 23.54 1.90 2.87
CA LYS A 117 22.46 1.22 3.60
C LYS A 117 21.23 0.97 2.73
N CYS A 118 21.06 1.74 1.66
CA CYS A 118 19.95 1.58 0.73
C CYS A 118 19.77 0.14 0.23
N ILE A 119 20.85 -0.59 -0.05
CA ILE A 119 20.76 -1.97 -0.55
C ILE A 119 20.14 -2.87 0.51
N ALA A 120 20.54 -2.72 1.77
CA ALA A 120 20.02 -3.50 2.89
C ALA A 120 18.57 -3.12 3.23
N ASP A 121 18.22 -1.84 3.11
CA ASP A 121 16.90 -1.32 3.44
C ASP A 121 15.88 -1.50 2.29
N TYR A 122 16.36 -1.72 1.06
CA TYR A 122 15.51 -1.81 -0.14
C TYR A 122 14.34 -2.79 -0.02
N PRO A 123 14.51 -4.04 0.47
CA PRO A 123 13.40 -4.98 0.59
C PRO A 123 12.26 -4.47 1.48
N GLN A 124 12.58 -3.69 2.52
CA GLN A 124 11.58 -3.08 3.39
C GLN A 124 10.91 -1.88 2.71
N GLU A 125 11.71 -1.02 2.07
CA GLU A 125 11.24 0.20 1.41
C GLU A 125 10.39 -0.08 0.17
N VAL A 126 10.60 -1.22 -0.47
CA VAL A 126 9.80 -1.67 -1.61
C VAL A 126 8.32 -1.85 -1.27
N ALA A 127 8.00 -2.09 0.01
CA ALA A 127 6.61 -2.12 0.48
C ALA A 127 5.91 -0.77 0.27
N THR A 128 6.63 0.35 0.30
CA THR A 128 6.10 1.67 -0.05
C THR A 128 5.76 1.76 -1.53
N ARG A 129 6.62 1.21 -2.42
CA ARG A 129 6.34 1.19 -3.87
C ARG A 129 5.18 0.25 -4.25
N LEU A 130 5.01 -0.87 -3.54
CA LEU A 130 3.82 -1.72 -3.64
C LEU A 130 2.54 -0.96 -3.25
N ARG A 131 2.56 -0.22 -2.14
CA ARG A 131 1.41 0.61 -1.72
C ARG A 131 1.08 1.68 -2.74
N ILE A 132 2.09 2.34 -3.32
CA ILE A 132 1.90 3.30 -4.42
C ILE A 132 1.16 2.64 -5.59
N GLU A 133 1.58 1.44 -5.99
CA GLU A 133 0.94 0.68 -7.09
C GLU A 133 -0.54 0.40 -6.78
N SER A 134 -0.82 -0.16 -5.59
CA SER A 134 -2.19 -0.47 -5.14
C SER A 134 -3.10 0.77 -5.14
N LEU A 135 -2.62 1.93 -4.67
CA LEU A 135 -3.39 3.18 -4.69
C LEU A 135 -3.63 3.69 -6.11
N LEU A 136 -2.66 3.54 -7.01
CA LEU A 136 -2.81 3.90 -8.42
C LEU A 136 -3.83 3.00 -9.13
N GLU A 137 -3.89 1.72 -8.79
CA GLU A 137 -4.89 0.79 -9.29
C GLU A 137 -6.30 1.15 -8.81
N GLU A 138 -6.49 1.36 -7.51
CA GLU A 138 -7.80 1.75 -6.93
C GLU A 138 -8.33 3.04 -7.55
N GLY A 139 -7.47 4.03 -7.76
CA GLY A 139 -7.85 5.30 -8.37
C GLY A 139 -7.76 5.32 -9.89
N SER A 140 -7.71 4.17 -10.57
CA SER A 140 -7.62 4.10 -12.04
C SER A 140 -8.69 4.95 -12.72
N GLY A 141 -8.27 5.73 -13.73
CA GLY A 141 -9.13 6.67 -14.44
C GLY A 141 -9.57 7.91 -13.65
N GLN A 142 -9.18 8.08 -12.38
CA GLN A 142 -9.57 9.25 -11.60
C GLN A 142 -8.62 10.44 -11.82
N PRO A 143 -9.14 11.64 -12.17
CA PRO A 143 -8.32 12.83 -12.39
C PRO A 143 -7.47 13.23 -11.19
N ALA A 144 -7.97 13.02 -9.97
CA ALA A 144 -7.27 13.35 -8.73
C ALA A 144 -5.92 12.62 -8.55
N LEU A 145 -5.69 11.53 -9.30
CA LEU A 145 -4.45 10.75 -9.24
C LEU A 145 -3.53 10.97 -10.45
N GLN A 146 -3.96 11.74 -11.46
CA GLN A 146 -3.21 11.88 -12.71
C GLN A 146 -1.81 12.47 -12.50
N GLU A 147 -1.71 13.54 -11.70
CA GLU A 147 -0.41 14.14 -11.33
C GLU A 147 0.47 13.14 -10.58
N GLY A 148 -0.13 12.31 -9.72
CA GLY A 148 0.57 11.25 -9.01
C GLY A 148 1.13 10.18 -9.95
N ARG A 149 0.34 9.70 -10.92
CA ARG A 149 0.79 8.75 -11.94
C ARG A 149 2.02 9.27 -12.69
N GLN A 150 1.97 10.53 -13.12
CA GLN A 150 3.07 11.12 -13.85
C GLN A 150 4.35 11.21 -13.00
N ARG A 151 4.22 11.59 -11.72
CA ARG A 151 5.37 11.60 -10.79
C ARG A 151 5.94 10.22 -10.51
N VAL A 152 5.10 9.20 -10.37
CA VAL A 152 5.58 7.80 -10.20
C VAL A 152 6.34 7.37 -11.44
N HIS A 153 5.82 7.66 -12.63
CA HIS A 153 6.51 7.38 -13.88
C HIS A 153 7.89 8.08 -13.96
N GLU A 154 7.99 9.35 -13.59
CA GLU A 154 9.26 10.08 -13.53
C GLU A 154 10.26 9.47 -12.52
N LEU A 155 9.78 9.05 -11.35
CA LEU A 155 10.60 8.36 -10.35
C LEU A 155 11.08 6.99 -10.86
N ASP A 156 10.19 6.23 -11.50
CA ASP A 156 10.50 4.93 -12.06
C ASP A 156 11.52 5.04 -13.21
N GLU A 157 11.41 6.04 -14.09
CA GLU A 157 12.41 6.30 -15.14
C GLU A 157 13.80 6.61 -14.56
N ARG A 158 13.85 7.43 -13.50
CA ARG A 158 15.12 7.72 -12.81
C ARG A 158 15.68 6.49 -12.09
N LEU A 159 14.82 5.66 -11.51
CA LEU A 159 15.21 4.39 -10.90
C LEU A 159 15.75 3.42 -11.95
N ARG A 160 15.10 3.27 -13.10
CA ARG A 160 15.57 2.42 -14.22
C ARG A 160 16.94 2.83 -14.70
N ALA A 161 17.19 4.14 -14.84
CA ALA A 161 18.50 4.66 -15.22
C ALA A 161 19.62 4.31 -14.22
N ASN A 162 19.25 4.06 -12.96
CA ASN A 162 20.14 3.71 -11.86
C ASN A 162 19.79 2.33 -11.29
N TRP A 163 19.49 1.36 -12.14
CA TRP A 163 19.06 0.03 -11.72
C TRP A 163 20.14 -1.03 -11.89
N GLU A 164 20.22 -1.94 -10.93
CA GLU A 164 21.00 -3.17 -11.01
C GLU A 164 20.05 -4.37 -10.92
N PRO A 165 19.84 -5.10 -12.04
CA PRO A 165 19.02 -6.31 -12.03
C PRO A 165 19.55 -7.34 -11.03
N GLY A 166 18.65 -8.07 -10.39
CA GLY A 166 19.01 -9.04 -9.37
C GLY A 166 17.88 -10.01 -9.01
N ALA A 167 18.04 -10.69 -7.88
CA ALA A 167 17.03 -11.60 -7.38
C ALA A 167 15.76 -10.85 -6.94
N PHE A 168 14.65 -11.59 -6.89
CA PHE A 168 13.41 -11.09 -6.31
C PHE A 168 13.60 -10.71 -4.83
N VAL A 169 13.22 -9.50 -4.45
CA VAL A 169 13.57 -8.91 -3.14
C VAL A 169 12.62 -9.27 -2.00
N LEU A 170 11.43 -9.81 -2.30
CA LEU A 170 10.45 -10.28 -1.31
C LEU A 170 10.58 -11.80 -1.09
N PRO A 171 9.86 -12.39 -0.12
CA PRO A 171 9.86 -13.85 0.06
C PRO A 171 9.49 -14.57 -1.24
N ALA A 172 10.30 -15.56 -1.62
CA ALA A 172 10.22 -16.23 -2.92
C ALA A 172 8.83 -16.80 -3.26
N ALA A 173 8.05 -17.19 -2.24
CA ALA A 173 6.68 -17.67 -2.41
C ALA A 173 5.73 -16.63 -3.06
N GLN A 174 6.06 -15.34 -2.97
CA GLN A 174 5.25 -14.25 -3.53
C GLN A 174 5.61 -13.91 -4.98
N ALA A 175 6.69 -14.47 -5.55
CA ALA A 175 7.17 -14.08 -6.87
C ALA A 175 6.14 -14.32 -7.99
N SER A 176 5.27 -15.33 -7.84
CA SER A 176 4.21 -15.65 -8.80
C SER A 176 3.13 -14.56 -8.90
N LYS A 177 2.93 -13.77 -7.84
CA LYS A 177 1.97 -12.66 -7.76
C LYS A 177 2.48 -11.40 -8.46
N TYR A 178 3.79 -11.25 -8.56
CA TYR A 178 4.42 -10.00 -9.00
C TYR A 178 5.28 -10.22 -10.25
N PRO A 179 4.68 -10.40 -11.44
CA PRO A 179 5.44 -10.66 -12.66
C PRO A 179 6.39 -9.50 -13.00
N GLU A 180 7.59 -9.84 -13.47
CA GLU A 180 8.71 -8.90 -13.66
C GLU A 180 8.42 -7.80 -14.69
N ASP A 181 7.62 -8.08 -15.72
CA ASP A 181 7.24 -7.09 -16.74
C ASP A 181 6.51 -5.87 -16.14
N ARG A 182 5.72 -6.10 -15.09
CA ARG A 182 4.97 -5.08 -14.36
C ARG A 182 5.72 -4.60 -13.11
N PHE A 183 6.31 -5.52 -12.35
CA PHE A 183 6.94 -5.27 -11.05
C PHE A 183 8.47 -5.38 -11.10
N TRP A 184 9.10 -4.96 -12.20
CA TRP A 184 10.56 -5.02 -12.43
C TRP A 184 11.41 -4.50 -11.27
N TRP A 185 10.92 -3.51 -10.52
CA TRP A 185 11.59 -2.95 -9.34
C TRP A 185 11.61 -3.90 -8.13
N LEU A 186 10.97 -5.06 -8.21
CA LEU A 186 11.14 -6.15 -7.25
C LEU A 186 12.30 -7.10 -7.61
N TYR A 187 12.93 -6.94 -8.78
CA TYR A 187 13.91 -7.87 -9.35
C TYR A 187 15.29 -7.21 -9.47
N GLY A 188 15.84 -6.79 -8.34
CA GLY A 188 17.10 -6.07 -8.28
C GLY A 188 17.12 -4.97 -7.22
N TYR A 189 18.05 -4.03 -7.38
CA TYR A 189 18.31 -2.96 -6.43
C TYR A 189 18.68 -1.64 -7.12
N PRO A 190 18.45 -0.47 -6.48
CA PRO A 190 19.00 0.79 -6.95
C PRO A 190 20.52 0.77 -6.87
N ARG A 191 21.19 1.24 -7.92
CA ARG A 191 22.63 1.50 -7.89
C ARG A 191 22.91 2.62 -6.91
N VAL A 192 23.89 2.38 -6.03
CA VAL A 192 24.44 3.39 -5.13
C VAL A 192 25.59 4.06 -5.85
N ASN A 193 25.55 5.40 -5.98
CA ASN A 193 26.65 6.13 -6.60
C ASN A 193 27.89 6.03 -5.69
N THR A 194 28.96 5.45 -6.24
CA THR A 194 30.30 5.51 -5.66
C THR A 194 31.01 6.74 -6.24
N TYR A 195 31.24 7.75 -5.41
CA TYR A 195 32.12 8.88 -5.75
C TYR A 195 33.58 8.45 -5.87
#